data_AF-A0A078MW37-F1
#
_entry.id   AF-A0A078MW37-F1
#
_cell.length_a   1.000
_cell.length_b   1.000
_cell.length_c   1.000
_cell.angle_alpha   90.00
_cell.angle_beta   90.00
_cell.angle_gamma   90.00
#
_symmetry.space_group_name_H-M   'P 1'
#
loop_
_entity.id
_entity.type
_entity.pdbx_description
1 polymer ?
#
loop_
_entity_poly.entity_id
_entity_poly.type
_entity_poly.pdbx_seq_one_letter_code
_entity_poly.pdbx_strand_id
1 'polypeptide(L)'
;MTENPNTEPLGKPVKTEHETPSGSPGPESGRSRQGGRDADVALPALGARGMLRWAWNQLTSMRTALFLLLLLAVAAVPGSLFPQRPSDPAGVNQYLQENPALGPWLDRFQLFDVYSSVWFSAIYLLLFVSLIGCVTPRAKAHFKAMRSKPPRTPRRLSRLPEHGTLAVPADRGLTPEGAVREAADILRRRGYRVDVRDADTGAPSVGAERGFAKELGNLLFHTSLIGVLVSVAVGSLYGYNGQKIVVEGDTFVNTLVGYDTFTPGSSFTAEELNPFSVTLDEFQVEFDRESQTHYGQPLDYTAKVTVRDDVDGEPRTDELKVNSPLSVDGTRVYLVGNGYAPMVTVRDGNGDIAFSGPVIGVPQDGMFTSLTVIKVPDARPDQLGFVGFFLPTAMLDENGVSYSGDPDPFNPQLNLNSYYGDLGLDEGVPSNVYVLDTEDLTELNNRDLESGGIVLGANDTYELPEGKGSITFDGLKRYIAVDIAYDPGEVGALTFAALGFAGLIASLFLARRRVWVRAAGGDDGRIMVEYGLLARGEDARLGPEAKALHELFEKQWSPAGTATGNDPVAADVRETEPGKDK
;
A
#
# COMPACT_ATOMS: atom_id res chain seq x y z
N MET A 1 -1.35 -65.71 -11.32
CA MET A 1 -2.82 -65.69 -11.48
C MET A 1 -3.21 -64.22 -11.44
N THR A 2 -3.21 -63.54 -12.59
CA THR A 2 -4.32 -63.22 -13.54
C THR A 2 -4.60 -61.72 -13.39
N GLU A 3 -4.64 -60.83 -14.38
CA GLU A 3 -4.46 -60.86 -15.85
C GLU A 3 -4.29 -59.38 -16.31
N ASN A 4 -3.57 -59.17 -17.42
CA ASN A 4 -3.46 -57.92 -18.21
C ASN A 4 -4.76 -57.73 -19.07
N PRO A 5 -5.04 -56.67 -19.88
CA PRO A 5 -4.12 -55.69 -20.50
C PRO A 5 -4.64 -54.24 -20.73
N ASN A 6 -3.72 -53.31 -21.03
CA ASN A 6 -3.78 -52.51 -22.27
C ASN A 6 -2.52 -51.65 -22.45
N THR A 7 -1.72 -52.08 -23.41
CA THR A 7 -0.63 -51.38 -24.09
C THR A 7 -1.12 -50.84 -25.43
N GLU A 8 -0.79 -49.61 -25.80
CA GLU A 8 -0.19 -49.27 -27.12
C GLU A 8 0.07 -47.76 -27.29
N PRO A 9 1.19 -47.38 -27.94
CA PRO A 9 1.43 -46.04 -28.49
C PRO A 9 1.66 -46.03 -30.03
N LEU A 10 1.80 -44.80 -30.57
CA LEU A 10 2.42 -44.34 -31.84
C LEU A 10 1.55 -44.09 -33.09
N GLY A 11 1.64 -42.84 -33.59
CA GLY A 11 1.27 -42.47 -34.96
C GLY A 11 1.68 -41.03 -35.32
N LYS A 12 2.57 -40.87 -36.32
CA LYS A 12 3.08 -39.61 -36.90
C LYS A 12 2.03 -38.93 -37.80
N PRO A 13 2.11 -37.60 -38.05
CA PRO A 13 1.09 -36.88 -38.82
C PRO A 13 1.23 -37.04 -40.35
N VAL A 14 0.07 -37.09 -41.00
CA VAL A 14 -0.20 -37.29 -42.42
C VAL A 14 -0.18 -35.95 -43.20
N LYS A 15 0.39 -35.97 -44.40
CA LYS A 15 0.26 -34.94 -45.45
C LYS A 15 -1.13 -35.03 -46.09
N THR A 16 -1.83 -33.92 -46.23
CA THR A 16 -3.02 -33.80 -47.08
C THR A 16 -2.70 -32.96 -48.31
N GLU A 17 -2.68 -33.63 -49.46
CA GLU A 17 -2.71 -33.05 -50.80
C GLU A 17 -4.17 -32.67 -51.13
N HIS A 18 -4.38 -31.47 -51.68
CA HIS A 18 -5.67 -31.07 -52.24
C HIS A 18 -5.56 -31.02 -53.76
N GLU A 19 -6.33 -31.88 -54.41
CA GLU A 19 -6.54 -31.94 -55.86
C GLU A 19 -7.21 -30.67 -56.40
N THR A 20 -6.71 -30.14 -57.51
CA THR A 20 -7.39 -29.18 -58.39
C THR A 20 -7.76 -29.87 -59.70
N PRO A 21 -8.99 -29.72 -60.22
CA PRO A 21 -9.33 -30.28 -61.52
C PRO A 21 -8.95 -29.35 -62.68
N SER A 22 -8.50 -30.01 -63.74
CA SER A 22 -8.10 -29.51 -65.05
C SER A 22 -9.25 -28.84 -65.82
N GLY A 23 -8.94 -27.71 -66.48
CA GLY A 23 -9.75 -27.11 -67.54
C GLY A 23 -8.98 -26.06 -68.36
N SER A 24 -8.96 -26.21 -69.69
CA SER A 24 -8.44 -25.27 -70.69
C SER A 24 -9.16 -25.54 -72.03
N PRO A 25 -9.17 -24.65 -73.05
CA PRO A 25 -9.02 -23.19 -73.07
C PRO A 25 -10.08 -22.49 -73.98
N GLY A 26 -10.13 -21.15 -73.97
CA GLY A 26 -10.83 -20.33 -74.99
C GLY A 26 -10.26 -18.89 -75.05
N PRO A 27 -10.18 -18.22 -76.22
CA PRO A 27 -9.16 -17.21 -76.49
C PRO A 27 -9.62 -15.74 -76.48
N GLU A 28 -8.62 -14.88 -76.21
CA GLU A 28 -8.40 -13.50 -76.67
C GLU A 28 -9.43 -12.38 -76.41
N SER A 29 -9.01 -11.36 -75.65
CA SER A 29 -8.70 -10.03 -76.23
C SER A 29 -7.92 -9.17 -75.22
N GLY A 30 -6.82 -8.56 -75.69
CA GLY A 30 -5.81 -7.96 -74.83
C GLY A 30 -6.04 -6.50 -74.45
N ARG A 31 -5.20 -6.01 -73.53
CA ARG A 31 -4.35 -4.80 -73.70
C ARG A 31 -3.47 -4.55 -72.48
N SER A 32 -2.19 -4.38 -72.77
CA SER A 32 -1.16 -3.57 -72.08
C SER A 32 -0.96 -3.75 -70.57
N ARG A 33 0.08 -4.53 -70.23
CA ARG A 33 0.92 -4.31 -69.05
C ARG A 33 1.51 -2.89 -69.11
N GLN A 34 1.15 -2.03 -68.17
CA GLN A 34 2.02 -0.96 -67.69
C GLN A 34 2.53 -1.37 -66.32
N GLY A 35 3.85 -1.60 -66.22
CA GLY A 35 4.52 -1.88 -64.97
C GLY A 35 4.52 -0.65 -64.08
N GLY A 36 3.72 -0.70 -63.01
CA GLY A 36 4.01 0.06 -61.80
C GLY A 36 5.07 -0.72 -61.03
N ARG A 37 6.28 -0.17 -60.94
CA ARG A 37 7.31 -0.64 -60.02
C ARG A 37 6.71 -0.72 -58.62
N ASP A 38 6.90 -1.87 -57.95
CA ASP A 38 6.71 -1.98 -56.50
C ASP A 38 7.53 -0.85 -55.86
N ALA A 39 6.81 0.15 -55.35
CA ALA A 39 7.41 1.11 -54.44
C ALA A 39 7.62 0.34 -53.14
N ASP A 40 8.84 -0.16 -52.94
CA ASP A 40 9.32 -0.62 -51.65
C ASP A 40 8.90 0.42 -50.60
N VAL A 41 8.00 0.03 -49.70
CA VAL A 41 7.56 0.86 -48.59
C VAL A 41 8.77 1.02 -47.68
N ALA A 42 9.54 2.09 -47.90
CA ALA A 42 10.63 2.48 -47.04
C ALA A 42 10.05 2.87 -45.68
N LEU A 43 10.04 1.93 -44.73
CA LEU A 43 9.72 2.23 -43.35
C LEU A 43 10.72 3.28 -42.87
N PRO A 44 10.26 4.43 -42.34
CA PRO A 44 11.16 5.48 -41.91
C PRO A 44 12.03 4.95 -40.77
N ALA A 45 13.35 4.85 -41.00
CA ALA A 45 14.30 4.54 -39.96
C ALA A 45 14.24 5.66 -38.91
N LEU A 46 13.78 5.32 -37.70
CA LEU A 46 13.71 6.27 -36.60
C LEU A 46 15.14 6.63 -36.19
N GLY A 47 15.60 7.83 -36.54
CA GLY A 47 16.81 8.39 -35.92
C GLY A 47 16.65 8.52 -34.39
N ALA A 48 17.72 8.81 -33.66
CA ALA A 48 17.71 8.84 -32.18
C ALA A 48 16.55 9.65 -31.57
N ARG A 49 16.22 10.82 -32.13
CA ARG A 49 15.06 11.63 -31.70
C ARG A 49 13.70 10.97 -31.98
N GLY A 50 13.59 10.25 -33.10
CA GLY A 50 12.41 9.46 -33.44
C GLY A 50 12.24 8.29 -32.48
N MET A 51 13.35 7.62 -32.13
CA MET A 51 13.35 6.52 -31.17
C MET A 51 12.94 6.98 -29.77
N LEU A 52 13.48 8.11 -29.28
CA LEU A 52 13.09 8.69 -27.99
C LEU A 52 11.61 9.08 -27.95
N ARG A 53 11.10 9.69 -29.02
CA ARG A 53 9.68 10.05 -29.11
C ARG A 53 8.79 8.81 -29.14
N TRP A 54 9.20 7.78 -29.87
CA TRP A 54 8.50 6.50 -29.93
C TRP A 54 8.46 5.83 -28.55
N ALA A 55 9.61 5.74 -27.87
CA ALA A 55 9.71 5.16 -26.53
C ALA A 55 8.85 5.93 -25.53
N TRP A 56 8.88 7.27 -25.57
CA TRP A 56 8.02 8.11 -24.75
C TRP A 56 6.53 7.82 -25.01
N ASN A 57 6.10 7.85 -26.27
CA ASN A 57 4.70 7.56 -26.63
C ASN A 57 4.25 6.17 -26.17
N GLN A 58 5.13 5.18 -26.22
CA GLN A 58 4.85 3.83 -25.75
C GLN A 58 4.71 3.80 -24.23
N LEU A 59 5.64 4.44 -23.51
CA LEU A 59 5.64 4.50 -22.05
C LEU A 59 4.43 5.28 -21.52
N THR A 60 4.04 6.37 -22.16
CA THR A 60 2.89 7.20 -21.77
C THR A 60 1.55 6.70 -22.31
N SER A 61 1.47 5.44 -22.75
CA SER A 61 0.22 4.85 -23.23
C SER A 61 -0.52 4.14 -22.08
N MET A 62 -1.85 4.23 -22.08
CA MET A 62 -2.69 3.54 -21.07
C MET A 62 -2.49 2.02 -21.10
N ARG A 63 -2.24 1.45 -22.28
CA ARG A 63 -1.96 0.02 -22.44
C ARG A 63 -0.69 -0.39 -21.69
N THR A 64 0.39 0.36 -21.85
CA THR A 64 1.64 0.11 -21.14
C THR A 64 1.44 0.25 -19.63
N ALA A 65 0.70 1.27 -19.17
CA ALA A 65 0.41 1.42 -17.74
C ALA A 65 -0.29 0.17 -17.15
N LEU A 66 -1.31 -0.38 -17.83
CA LEU A 66 -1.99 -1.60 -17.39
C LEU A 66 -1.07 -2.82 -17.38
N PHE A 67 -0.18 -2.94 -18.37
CA PHE A 67 0.82 -4.00 -18.40
C PHE A 67 1.84 -3.86 -17.26
N LEU A 68 2.32 -2.64 -16.98
CA LEU A 68 3.23 -2.36 -15.87
C LEU A 68 2.57 -2.64 -14.52
N LEU A 69 1.27 -2.36 -14.36
CA LEU A 69 0.52 -2.76 -13.16
C LEU A 69 0.46 -4.28 -13.00
N LEU A 70 0.18 -5.02 -14.07
CA LEU A 70 0.22 -6.48 -14.04
C LEU A 70 1.62 -7.01 -13.71
N LEU A 71 2.64 -6.43 -14.34
CA LEU A 71 4.03 -6.80 -14.13
C LEU A 71 4.46 -6.53 -12.68
N LEU A 72 4.03 -5.41 -12.09
CA LEU A 72 4.27 -5.09 -10.69
C LEU A 72 3.64 -6.13 -9.75
N ALA A 73 2.41 -6.58 -10.06
CA ALA A 73 1.75 -7.62 -9.27
C ALA A 73 2.51 -8.97 -9.33
N VAL A 74 2.97 -9.38 -10.52
CA VAL A 74 3.79 -10.59 -10.68
C VAL A 74 5.14 -10.44 -9.98
N ALA A 75 5.76 -9.27 -10.11
CA ALA A 75 7.03 -8.91 -9.48
C ALA A 75 6.98 -8.94 -7.95
N ALA A 76 5.81 -8.73 -7.32
CA ALA A 76 5.65 -8.78 -5.88
C ALA A 76 5.56 -10.22 -5.32
N VAL A 77 5.25 -11.22 -6.15
CA VAL A 77 5.05 -12.61 -5.71
C VAL A 77 6.27 -13.19 -4.99
N PRO A 78 7.51 -13.09 -5.51
CA PRO A 78 8.67 -13.63 -4.81
C PRO A 78 8.89 -13.01 -3.43
N GLY A 79 8.55 -11.73 -3.24
CA GLY A 79 8.68 -11.04 -1.96
C GLY A 79 7.82 -11.64 -0.85
N SER A 80 6.74 -12.35 -1.23
CA SER A 80 5.88 -13.08 -0.28
C SER A 80 6.28 -14.55 -0.08
N LEU A 81 7.18 -15.09 -0.91
CA LEU A 81 7.59 -16.49 -0.86
C LEU A 81 8.89 -16.71 -0.08
N PHE A 82 9.78 -15.72 -0.08
CA PHE A 82 11.10 -15.78 0.57
C PHE A 82 11.17 -14.79 1.73
N PRO A 83 11.92 -15.11 2.82
CA PRO A 83 12.15 -14.14 3.89
C PRO A 83 12.76 -12.87 3.31
N GLN A 84 12.28 -11.70 3.73
CA GLN A 84 12.78 -10.41 3.26
C GLN A 84 13.71 -9.82 4.32
N ARG A 85 14.92 -9.42 3.91
CA ARG A 85 15.97 -8.97 4.83
C ARG A 85 15.56 -7.80 5.73
N PRO A 86 14.79 -6.79 5.26
CA PRO A 86 14.33 -5.71 6.14
C PRO A 86 13.38 -6.15 7.26
N SER A 87 12.64 -7.25 7.08
CA SER A 87 11.64 -7.74 8.06
C SER A 87 12.09 -8.97 8.85
N ASP A 88 12.95 -9.80 8.25
CA ASP A 88 13.45 -11.04 8.85
C ASP A 88 14.92 -11.29 8.44
N PRO A 89 15.88 -10.53 8.99
CA PRO A 89 17.29 -10.72 8.70
C PRO A 89 17.79 -12.12 9.11
N ALA A 90 17.29 -12.64 10.22
CA ALA A 90 17.68 -13.93 10.78
C ALA A 90 17.25 -15.08 9.86
N GLY A 91 15.99 -15.08 9.38
CA GLY A 91 15.49 -16.09 8.45
C GLY A 91 16.20 -16.06 7.10
N VAL A 92 16.63 -14.89 6.61
CA VAL A 92 17.49 -14.80 5.41
C VAL A 92 18.84 -15.47 5.65
N ASN A 93 19.50 -15.16 6.78
CA ASN A 93 20.79 -15.76 7.12
C ASN A 93 20.69 -17.29 7.28
N GLN A 94 19.66 -17.76 7.98
CA GLN A 94 19.36 -19.18 8.14
C GLN A 94 19.15 -19.85 6.77
N TYR A 95 18.35 -19.25 5.88
CA TYR A 95 18.12 -19.80 4.55
C TYR A 95 19.42 -19.94 3.75
N LEU A 96 20.29 -18.93 3.81
CA LEU A 96 21.60 -18.94 3.12
C LEU A 96 22.52 -20.03 3.66
N GLN A 97 22.51 -20.27 4.98
CA GLN A 97 23.28 -21.34 5.63
C GLN A 97 22.74 -22.72 5.27
N GLU A 98 21.42 -22.90 5.30
CA GLU A 98 20.76 -24.18 4.95
C GLU A 98 20.85 -24.50 3.46
N ASN A 99 20.97 -23.47 2.59
CA ASN A 99 20.97 -23.61 1.14
C ASN A 99 22.23 -22.99 0.48
N PRO A 100 23.44 -23.49 0.75
CA PRO A 100 24.70 -22.85 0.35
C PRO A 100 24.90 -22.78 -1.18
N ALA A 101 24.23 -23.65 -1.95
CA ALA A 101 24.32 -23.65 -3.42
C ALA A 101 23.29 -22.72 -4.10
N LEU A 102 22.04 -22.71 -3.62
CA LEU A 102 20.93 -21.95 -4.22
C LEU A 102 20.83 -20.53 -3.66
N GLY A 103 21.04 -20.38 -2.35
CA GLY A 103 20.92 -19.12 -1.61
C GLY A 103 21.68 -17.97 -2.26
N PRO A 104 22.99 -18.10 -2.55
CA PRO A 104 23.77 -17.03 -3.19
C PRO A 104 23.24 -16.60 -4.57
N TRP A 105 22.59 -17.50 -5.32
CA TRP A 105 21.96 -17.14 -6.60
C TRP A 105 20.66 -16.36 -6.39
N LEU A 106 19.81 -16.78 -5.45
CA LEU A 106 18.58 -16.05 -5.12
C LEU A 106 18.90 -14.64 -4.60
N ASP A 107 19.95 -14.53 -3.78
CA ASP A 107 20.46 -13.25 -3.27
C ASP A 107 21.02 -12.37 -4.40
N ARG A 108 21.76 -12.96 -5.35
CA ARG A 108 22.23 -12.25 -6.56
C ARG A 108 21.07 -11.68 -7.38
N PHE A 109 19.94 -12.38 -7.46
CA PHE A 109 18.72 -11.89 -8.13
C PHE A 109 17.86 -10.97 -7.25
N GLN A 110 18.33 -10.64 -6.04
CA GLN A 110 17.66 -9.77 -5.05
C GLN A 110 16.30 -10.31 -4.60
N LEU A 111 16.16 -11.64 -4.48
CA LEU A 111 14.90 -12.27 -4.04
C LEU A 111 14.66 -12.18 -2.53
N PHE A 112 15.69 -11.85 -1.74
CA PHE A 112 15.57 -11.50 -0.31
C PHE A 112 15.41 -9.98 -0.09
N ASP A 113 15.45 -9.19 -1.16
CA ASP A 113 15.33 -7.71 -1.16
C ASP A 113 14.38 -7.25 -2.28
N VAL A 114 13.29 -7.98 -2.53
CA VAL A 114 12.45 -7.80 -3.72
C VAL A 114 11.98 -6.35 -3.85
N TYR A 115 11.52 -5.75 -2.74
CA TYR A 115 10.95 -4.40 -2.73
C TYR A 115 11.98 -3.27 -2.94
N SER A 116 13.26 -3.53 -2.68
CA SER A 116 14.38 -2.62 -2.94
C SER A 116 15.24 -3.04 -4.14
N SER A 117 14.84 -4.10 -4.86
CA SER A 117 15.58 -4.61 -5.99
C SER A 117 15.58 -3.65 -7.19
N VAL A 118 16.61 -3.73 -8.03
CA VAL A 118 16.76 -2.89 -9.23
C VAL A 118 15.61 -3.12 -10.21
N TRP A 119 15.19 -4.38 -10.38
CA TRP A 119 14.14 -4.74 -11.33
C TRP A 119 12.75 -4.32 -10.83
N PHE A 120 12.45 -4.49 -9.55
CA PHE A 120 11.18 -4.01 -8.97
C PHE A 120 11.10 -2.48 -9.03
N SER A 121 12.19 -1.81 -8.65
CA SER A 121 12.32 -0.35 -8.73
C SER A 121 12.17 0.16 -10.16
N ALA A 122 12.72 -0.54 -11.16
CA ALA A 122 12.56 -0.17 -12.57
C ALA A 122 11.08 -0.23 -13.01
N ILE A 123 10.34 -1.28 -12.63
CA ILE A 123 8.90 -1.39 -12.93
C ILE A 123 8.14 -0.24 -12.29
N TYR A 124 8.41 0.02 -11.00
CA TYR A 124 7.83 1.12 -10.25
C TYR A 124 8.10 2.49 -10.88
N LEU A 125 9.35 2.79 -11.25
CA LEU A 125 9.73 4.04 -11.90
C LEU A 125 9.09 4.18 -13.30
N LEU A 126 9.03 3.11 -14.09
CA LEU A 126 8.35 3.12 -15.38
C LEU A 126 6.85 3.39 -15.20
N LEU A 127 6.22 2.79 -14.19
CA LEU A 127 4.81 3.02 -13.87
C LEU A 127 4.58 4.48 -13.46
N PHE A 128 5.46 5.05 -12.64
CA PHE A 128 5.41 6.46 -12.23
C PHE A 128 5.54 7.41 -13.41
N VAL A 129 6.55 7.21 -14.26
CA VAL A 129 6.74 8.02 -15.49
C VAL A 129 5.56 7.85 -16.44
N SER A 130 5.05 6.63 -16.59
CA SER A 130 3.87 6.34 -17.40
C SER A 130 2.63 7.10 -16.89
N LEU A 131 2.41 7.11 -15.57
CA LEU A 131 1.31 7.83 -14.93
C LEU A 131 1.41 9.34 -15.21
N ILE A 132 2.56 9.96 -14.95
CA ILE A 132 2.81 11.39 -15.23
C ILE A 132 2.55 11.68 -16.71
N GLY A 133 3.08 10.82 -17.59
CA GLY A 133 2.95 10.92 -19.03
C GLY A 133 1.51 10.80 -19.54
N CYS A 134 0.68 9.97 -18.89
CA CYS A 134 -0.75 9.84 -19.20
C CYS A 134 -1.57 11.03 -18.69
N VAL A 135 -1.23 11.54 -17.49
CA VAL A 135 -1.98 12.61 -16.82
C VAL A 135 -1.77 13.97 -17.49
N THR A 136 -0.51 14.31 -17.82
CA THR A 136 -0.13 15.62 -18.37
C THR A 136 -0.93 16.05 -19.63
N PRO A 137 -1.01 15.24 -20.71
CA PRO A 137 -1.77 15.63 -21.90
C PRO A 137 -3.27 15.71 -21.62
N ARG A 138 -3.79 14.84 -20.73
CA ARG A 138 -5.20 14.85 -20.32
C ARG A 138 -5.54 16.10 -19.52
N ALA A 139 -4.65 16.53 -18.61
CA ALA A 139 -4.77 17.78 -17.87
C ALA A 139 -4.86 18.98 -18.82
N LYS A 140 -3.95 19.05 -19.80
CA LYS A 140 -3.96 20.11 -20.83
C LYS A 140 -5.23 20.11 -21.68
N ALA A 141 -5.69 18.93 -22.12
CA ALA A 141 -6.92 18.79 -22.89
C ALA A 141 -8.15 19.21 -22.08
N HIS A 142 -8.22 18.82 -20.80
CA HIS A 142 -9.31 19.20 -19.90
C HIS A 142 -9.30 20.70 -19.61
N PHE A 143 -8.13 21.30 -19.35
CA PHE A 143 -7.97 22.75 -19.20
C PHE A 143 -8.47 23.53 -20.43
N LYS A 144 -8.15 23.05 -21.63
CA LYS A 144 -8.67 23.62 -22.89
C LYS A 144 -10.18 23.42 -23.01
N ALA A 145 -10.71 22.26 -22.67
CA ALA A 145 -12.14 21.96 -22.75
C ALA A 145 -12.96 22.83 -21.77
N MET A 146 -12.46 23.05 -20.55
CA MET A 146 -13.10 23.96 -19.58
C MET A 146 -13.23 25.39 -20.13
N ARG A 147 -12.26 25.85 -20.94
CA ARG A 147 -12.31 27.17 -21.60
C ARG A 147 -13.08 27.20 -22.91
N SER A 148 -13.41 26.04 -23.50
CA SER A 148 -14.16 25.97 -24.76
C SER A 148 -15.64 26.29 -24.59
N LYS A 149 -16.31 26.64 -25.71
CA LYS A 149 -17.76 26.81 -25.78
C LYS A 149 -18.47 25.44 -25.76
N PRO A 150 -19.68 25.33 -25.18
CA PRO A 150 -20.52 24.12 -25.25
C PRO A 150 -20.60 23.52 -26.66
N PRO A 151 -20.73 22.20 -26.84
CA PRO A 151 -20.70 21.56 -28.16
C PRO A 151 -21.83 22.02 -29.09
N ARG A 152 -21.61 21.92 -30.41
CA ARG A 152 -22.63 22.21 -31.44
C ARG A 152 -23.81 21.24 -31.38
N THR A 153 -24.99 21.73 -31.76
CA THR A 153 -26.25 20.99 -31.83
C THR A 153 -26.14 19.85 -32.85
N PRO A 154 -26.38 18.59 -32.45
CA PRO A 154 -26.43 17.46 -33.37
C PRO A 154 -27.49 17.64 -34.46
N ARG A 155 -27.28 17.05 -35.64
CA ARG A 155 -28.24 17.16 -36.75
C ARG A 155 -29.60 16.53 -36.43
N ARG A 156 -29.60 15.43 -35.65
CA ARG A 156 -30.80 14.66 -35.25
C ARG A 156 -30.82 14.52 -33.73
N LEU A 157 -31.70 15.25 -33.02
CA LEU A 157 -31.80 15.16 -31.57
C LEU A 157 -32.58 13.91 -31.13
N SER A 158 -33.50 13.42 -31.97
CA SER A 158 -34.20 12.15 -31.78
C SER A 158 -33.33 10.89 -31.62
N ARG A 159 -32.02 10.97 -31.91
CA ARG A 159 -31.06 9.87 -31.66
C ARG A 159 -30.42 9.92 -30.28
N LEU A 160 -30.71 10.95 -29.50
CA LEU A 160 -30.17 11.08 -28.15
C LEU A 160 -30.99 10.24 -27.17
N PRO A 161 -30.37 9.70 -26.10
CA PRO A 161 -31.03 8.81 -25.14
C PRO A 161 -32.33 9.40 -24.59
N GLU A 162 -32.29 10.69 -24.27
CA GLU A 162 -33.45 11.46 -23.84
C GLU A 162 -33.71 12.56 -24.87
N HIS A 163 -34.92 12.62 -25.43
CA HIS A 163 -35.32 13.64 -26.38
C HIS A 163 -36.81 13.95 -26.24
N GLY A 164 -37.22 15.12 -26.70
CA GLY A 164 -38.61 15.50 -26.71
C GLY A 164 -38.88 16.67 -27.63
N THR A 165 -40.16 16.89 -27.91
CA THR A 165 -40.65 18.00 -28.72
C THR A 165 -41.77 18.73 -27.98
N LEU A 166 -41.81 20.04 -28.16
CA LEU A 166 -42.82 20.94 -27.61
C LEU A 166 -43.24 21.91 -28.72
N ALA A 167 -44.54 22.20 -28.79
CA ALA A 167 -45.08 23.19 -29.71
C ALA A 167 -45.38 24.47 -28.93
N VAL A 168 -44.76 25.58 -29.32
CA VAL A 168 -45.09 26.91 -28.78
C VAL A 168 -46.29 27.46 -29.58
N PRO A 169 -47.39 27.84 -28.91
CA PRO A 169 -48.56 28.42 -29.55
C PRO A 169 -48.26 29.69 -30.37
N ALA A 170 -48.94 29.85 -31.51
CA ALA A 170 -48.73 30.96 -32.44
C ALA A 170 -49.15 32.33 -31.87
N ASP A 171 -50.12 32.35 -30.96
CA ASP A 171 -50.67 33.53 -30.27
C ASP A 171 -49.68 34.17 -29.28
N ARG A 172 -48.59 33.47 -28.93
CA ARG A 172 -47.52 33.98 -28.08
C ARG A 172 -46.63 35.03 -28.75
N GLY A 173 -46.65 35.11 -30.08
CA GLY A 173 -45.83 36.08 -30.83
C GLY A 173 -44.32 35.88 -30.67
N LEU A 174 -43.88 34.69 -30.27
CA LEU A 174 -42.46 34.36 -30.12
C LEU A 174 -41.84 34.05 -31.48
N THR A 175 -40.56 34.38 -31.68
CA THR A 175 -39.79 33.89 -32.83
C THR A 175 -39.04 32.60 -32.46
N PRO A 176 -38.63 31.76 -33.42
CA PRO A 176 -37.78 30.60 -33.13
C PRO A 176 -36.51 30.98 -32.35
N GLU A 177 -35.93 32.15 -32.64
CA GLU A 177 -34.79 32.67 -31.91
C GLU A 177 -35.15 33.04 -30.46
N GLY A 178 -36.31 33.67 -30.26
CA GLY A 178 -36.86 33.96 -28.93
C GLY A 178 -37.04 32.71 -28.09
N ALA A 179 -37.59 31.63 -28.67
CA ALA A 179 -37.74 30.34 -27.99
C ALA A 179 -36.39 29.77 -27.54
N VAL A 180 -35.38 29.84 -28.39
CA VAL A 180 -34.01 29.37 -28.07
C VAL A 180 -33.35 30.22 -26.99
N ARG A 181 -33.55 31.53 -26.98
CA ARG A 181 -33.04 32.43 -25.93
C ARG A 181 -33.70 32.15 -24.57
N GLU A 182 -35.02 31.95 -24.55
CA GLU A 182 -35.75 31.56 -23.33
C GLU A 182 -35.27 30.20 -22.81
N ALA A 183 -35.08 29.21 -23.70
CA ALA A 183 -34.52 27.92 -23.34
C ALA A 183 -33.09 28.06 -22.76
N ALA A 184 -32.26 28.93 -23.35
CA ALA A 184 -30.92 29.22 -22.87
C ALA A 184 -30.94 29.82 -21.45
N ASP A 185 -31.91 30.67 -21.13
CA ASP A 185 -32.05 31.26 -19.79
C ASP A 185 -32.48 30.23 -18.73
N ILE A 186 -33.41 29.34 -19.08
CA ILE A 186 -33.79 28.21 -18.21
C ILE A 186 -32.57 27.34 -17.93
N LEU A 187 -31.79 27.02 -18.95
CA LEU A 187 -30.56 26.21 -18.82
C LEU A 187 -29.50 26.92 -17.96
N ARG A 188 -29.31 28.24 -18.12
CA ARG A 188 -28.42 29.04 -17.26
C ARG A 188 -28.84 28.98 -15.79
N ARG A 189 -30.14 29.14 -15.50
CA ARG A 189 -30.67 29.05 -14.13
C ARG A 189 -30.47 27.67 -13.50
N ARG A 190 -30.45 26.61 -14.29
CA ARG A 190 -30.07 25.24 -13.86
C ARG A 190 -28.56 25.00 -13.79
N GLY A 191 -27.73 26.04 -13.99
CA GLY A 191 -26.28 25.95 -13.88
C GLY A 191 -25.58 25.39 -15.11
N TYR A 192 -26.23 25.37 -16.28
CA TYR A 192 -25.58 25.03 -17.54
C TYR A 192 -24.84 26.23 -18.11
N ARG A 193 -23.66 25.98 -18.68
CA ARG A 193 -23.02 26.91 -19.62
C ARG A 193 -23.69 26.75 -20.97
N VAL A 194 -24.08 27.85 -21.60
CA VAL A 194 -24.86 27.84 -22.86
C VAL A 194 -24.11 28.58 -23.96
N ASP A 195 -24.27 28.13 -25.20
CA ASP A 195 -23.83 28.80 -26.42
C ASP A 195 -24.98 28.78 -27.43
N VAL A 196 -25.60 29.95 -27.63
CA VAL A 196 -26.66 30.15 -28.62
C VAL A 196 -26.01 30.32 -29.99
N ARG A 197 -26.56 29.67 -31.00
CA ARG A 197 -26.02 29.61 -32.36
C ARG A 197 -27.14 29.70 -33.38
N ASP A 198 -26.72 30.05 -34.60
CA ASP A 198 -27.57 30.06 -35.79
C ASP A 198 -28.82 30.95 -35.61
N ALA A 199 -28.66 32.00 -34.78
CA ALA A 199 -29.67 32.99 -34.40
C ALA A 199 -30.38 33.62 -35.61
N ASP A 200 -29.62 33.88 -36.67
CA ASP A 200 -30.10 34.52 -37.90
C ASP A 200 -30.58 33.51 -38.97
N THR A 201 -30.70 32.23 -38.62
CA THR A 201 -31.12 31.16 -39.55
C THR A 201 -32.54 30.67 -39.23
N GLY A 202 -33.15 29.90 -40.13
CA GLY A 202 -34.48 29.30 -39.91
C GLY A 202 -34.54 28.22 -38.82
N ALA A 203 -33.40 27.85 -38.21
CA ALA A 203 -33.32 26.81 -37.18
C ALA A 203 -32.31 27.17 -36.08
N PRO A 204 -32.56 28.24 -35.29
CA PRO A 204 -31.68 28.62 -34.19
C PRO A 204 -31.58 27.50 -33.16
N SER A 205 -30.45 27.43 -32.46
CA SER A 205 -30.23 26.40 -31.45
C SER A 205 -29.35 26.87 -30.30
N VAL A 206 -29.49 26.23 -29.15
CA VAL A 206 -28.62 26.40 -27.99
C VAL A 206 -28.00 25.06 -27.64
N GLY A 207 -26.67 25.03 -27.56
CA GLY A 207 -25.93 23.94 -26.95
C GLY A 207 -25.57 24.31 -25.51
N ALA A 208 -25.79 23.39 -24.58
CA ALA A 208 -25.58 23.61 -23.16
C ALA A 208 -24.83 22.44 -22.53
N GLU A 209 -23.98 22.72 -21.55
CA GLU A 209 -23.27 21.67 -20.80
C GLU A 209 -23.01 22.04 -19.32
N ARG A 210 -22.97 21.02 -18.47
CA ARG A 210 -22.66 21.10 -17.03
C ARG A 210 -21.88 19.85 -16.59
N GLY A 211 -21.20 19.93 -15.46
CA GLY A 211 -20.59 18.77 -14.80
C GLY A 211 -19.11 18.53 -15.14
N PHE A 212 -18.34 19.60 -15.39
CA PHE A 212 -16.88 19.52 -15.57
C PHE A 212 -16.17 18.94 -14.34
N ALA A 213 -16.78 19.05 -13.15
CA ALA A 213 -16.27 18.50 -11.91
C ALA A 213 -16.05 16.98 -11.95
N LYS A 214 -16.76 16.21 -12.79
CA LYS A 214 -16.50 14.77 -13.00
C LYS A 214 -15.10 14.52 -13.55
N GLU A 215 -14.77 15.23 -14.63
CA GLU A 215 -13.48 15.10 -15.31
C GLU A 215 -12.34 15.69 -14.46
N LEU A 216 -12.63 16.76 -13.70
CA LEU A 216 -11.71 17.31 -12.70
C LEU A 216 -11.44 16.31 -11.56
N GLY A 217 -12.47 15.60 -11.07
CA GLY A 217 -12.31 14.56 -10.04
C GLY A 217 -11.38 13.44 -10.49
N ASN A 218 -11.56 12.94 -11.72
CA ASN A 218 -10.64 11.96 -12.30
C ASN A 218 -9.19 12.50 -12.41
N LEU A 219 -9.04 13.78 -12.79
CA LEU A 219 -7.72 14.39 -12.88
C LEU A 219 -7.07 14.56 -11.50
N LEU A 220 -7.85 15.00 -10.51
CA LEU A 220 -7.45 15.13 -9.12
C LEU A 220 -6.98 13.77 -8.59
N PHE A 221 -7.76 12.71 -8.79
CA PHE A 221 -7.39 11.36 -8.39
C PHE A 221 -6.00 10.93 -8.89
N HIS A 222 -5.75 11.05 -10.20
CA HIS A 222 -4.43 10.66 -10.74
C HIS A 222 -3.30 11.60 -10.32
N THR A 223 -3.56 12.89 -10.16
CA THR A 223 -2.55 13.85 -9.69
C THR A 223 -2.21 13.61 -8.22
N SER A 224 -3.21 13.24 -7.42
CA SER A 224 -3.05 12.79 -6.05
C SER A 224 -2.22 11.52 -5.94
N LEU A 225 -2.45 10.52 -6.80
CA LEU A 225 -1.58 9.34 -6.87
C LEU A 225 -0.11 9.73 -7.10
N ILE A 226 0.16 10.64 -8.03
CA ILE A 226 1.52 11.18 -8.24
C ILE A 226 2.03 11.86 -6.97
N GLY A 227 1.20 12.68 -6.30
CA GLY A 227 1.55 13.35 -5.06
C GLY A 227 1.89 12.39 -3.91
N VAL A 228 1.14 11.30 -3.75
CA VAL A 228 1.46 10.23 -2.79
C VAL A 228 2.81 9.62 -3.10
N LEU A 229 3.07 9.26 -4.37
CA LEU A 229 4.33 8.66 -4.77
C LEU A 229 5.53 9.59 -4.56
N VAL A 230 5.36 10.90 -4.83
CA VAL A 230 6.37 11.92 -4.51
C VAL A 230 6.59 12.02 -3.00
N SER A 231 5.53 11.97 -2.20
CA SER A 231 5.63 12.08 -0.74
C SER A 231 6.36 10.88 -0.14
N VAL A 232 6.01 9.66 -0.57
CA VAL A 232 6.74 8.43 -0.19
C VAL A 232 8.20 8.49 -0.64
N ALA A 233 8.48 9.01 -1.84
CA ALA A 233 9.86 9.18 -2.30
C ALA A 233 10.62 10.17 -1.40
N VAL A 234 10.02 11.29 -1.00
CA VAL A 234 10.63 12.24 -0.05
C VAL A 234 10.91 11.56 1.30
N GLY A 235 9.94 10.82 1.84
CA GLY A 235 10.13 10.03 3.07
C GLY A 235 11.28 9.02 2.97
N SER A 236 11.38 8.28 1.86
CA SER A 236 12.45 7.31 1.64
C SER A 236 13.83 7.93 1.36
N LEU A 237 13.89 9.16 0.86
CA LEU A 237 15.14 9.85 0.60
C LEU A 237 15.71 10.49 1.88
N TYR A 238 14.87 11.17 2.65
CA TYR A 238 15.29 12.04 3.76
C TYR A 238 14.82 11.57 5.15
N GLY A 239 13.99 10.54 5.21
CA GLY A 239 13.56 9.93 6.47
C GLY A 239 14.58 8.90 6.99
N TYR A 240 14.28 8.36 8.17
CA TYR A 240 15.02 7.24 8.74
C TYR A 240 14.11 6.38 9.63
N ASN A 241 14.51 5.13 9.83
CA ASN A 241 13.93 4.24 10.81
C ASN A 241 15.06 3.60 11.62
N GLY A 242 14.92 3.55 12.94
CA GLY A 242 15.87 2.89 13.82
C GLY A 242 15.16 2.14 14.94
N GLN A 243 15.83 1.15 15.50
CA GLN A 243 15.32 0.31 16.58
C GLN A 243 16.22 0.43 17.79
N LYS A 244 15.61 0.43 18.98
CA LYS A 244 16.34 0.44 20.25
C LYS A 244 15.59 -0.33 21.33
N ILE A 245 16.31 -1.15 22.08
CA ILE A 245 15.87 -1.64 23.39
C ILE A 245 16.30 -0.64 24.48
N VAL A 246 15.34 -0.24 25.32
CA VAL A 246 15.56 0.64 26.47
C VAL A 246 15.12 -0.09 27.74
N VAL A 247 16.06 -0.32 28.65
CA VAL A 247 15.80 -0.93 29.96
C VAL A 247 15.34 0.14 30.94
N GLU A 248 14.53 -0.21 31.92
CA GLU A 248 14.11 0.73 32.97
C GLU A 248 15.31 1.38 33.68
N GLY A 249 15.28 2.71 33.80
CA GLY A 249 16.36 3.55 34.30
C GLY A 249 17.37 3.99 33.24
N ASP A 250 17.35 3.42 32.04
CA ASP A 250 18.24 3.81 30.96
C ASP A 250 17.67 4.95 30.11
N THR A 251 18.56 5.67 29.44
CA THR A 251 18.22 6.78 28.55
C THR A 251 18.68 6.49 27.14
N PHE A 252 17.75 6.51 26.20
CA PHE A 252 18.04 6.60 24.78
C PHE A 252 18.34 8.05 24.40
N VAL A 253 19.37 8.27 23.59
CA VAL A 253 19.71 9.57 22.99
C VAL A 253 19.74 9.40 21.47
N ASN A 254 19.06 10.28 20.75
CA ASN A 254 18.92 10.20 19.30
C ASN A 254 20.23 10.55 18.56
N THR A 255 21.13 9.58 18.55
CA THR A 255 22.42 9.61 17.84
C THR A 255 22.63 8.26 17.16
N LEU A 256 23.42 8.20 16.09
CA LEU A 256 23.63 6.95 15.35
C LEU A 256 24.11 5.78 16.22
N VAL A 257 24.97 6.05 17.21
CA VAL A 257 25.48 5.04 18.15
C VAL A 257 24.46 4.61 19.20
N GLY A 258 23.37 5.37 19.36
CA GLY A 258 22.29 5.07 20.30
C GLY A 258 21.36 3.95 19.82
N TYR A 259 21.39 3.62 18.52
CA TYR A 259 20.54 2.62 17.89
C TYR A 259 21.15 1.22 17.88
N ASP A 260 20.31 0.20 18.06
CA ASP A 260 20.73 -1.20 17.90
C ASP A 260 20.72 -1.58 16.40
N THR A 261 19.73 -1.06 15.65
CA THR A 261 19.65 -1.14 14.19
C THR A 261 19.23 0.22 13.63
N PHE A 262 19.81 0.64 12.51
CA PHE A 262 19.48 1.92 11.88
C PHE A 262 19.44 1.81 10.36
N THR A 263 18.34 2.25 9.76
CA THR A 263 18.09 2.27 8.33
C THR A 263 17.87 3.72 7.86
N PRO A 264 18.91 4.36 7.31
CA PRO A 264 18.80 5.72 6.79
C PRO A 264 18.12 5.76 5.42
N GLY A 265 17.47 6.87 5.12
CA GLY A 265 17.11 7.24 3.75
C GLY A 265 18.34 7.44 2.87
N SER A 266 18.20 7.24 1.56
CA SER A 266 19.37 7.27 0.64
C SER A 266 20.05 8.64 0.50
N SER A 267 19.40 9.73 0.92
CA SER A 267 19.94 11.09 0.96
C SER A 267 20.11 11.62 2.39
N PHE A 268 19.97 10.76 3.39
CA PHE A 268 20.11 11.12 4.80
C PHE A 268 21.56 11.45 5.17
N THR A 269 21.73 12.40 6.08
CA THR A 269 23.00 12.71 6.74
C THR A 269 22.86 12.67 8.27
N ALA A 270 23.92 12.30 8.99
CA ALA A 270 23.86 12.18 10.46
C ALA A 270 23.49 13.50 11.17
N GLU A 271 23.72 14.63 10.51
CA GLU A 271 23.38 15.98 10.97
C GLU A 271 21.86 16.26 10.95
N GLU A 272 21.07 15.40 10.27
CA GLU A 272 19.62 15.48 10.21
C GLU A 272 18.92 14.79 11.40
N LEU A 273 19.67 14.16 12.32
CA LEU A 273 19.10 13.64 13.56
C LEU A 273 18.76 14.78 14.52
N ASN A 274 17.47 14.91 14.86
CA ASN A 274 17.02 15.84 15.88
C ASN A 274 17.53 15.37 17.26
N PRO A 275 18.23 16.21 18.03
CA PRO A 275 18.90 15.77 19.25
C PRO A 275 17.93 15.69 20.44
N PHE A 276 17.21 14.57 20.57
CA PHE A 276 16.32 14.33 21.71
C PHE A 276 16.77 13.14 22.56
N SER A 277 16.23 13.03 23.78
CA SER A 277 16.41 11.85 24.64
C SER A 277 15.11 11.35 25.24
N VAL A 278 15.03 10.04 25.44
CA VAL A 278 13.91 9.36 26.11
C VAL A 278 14.47 8.43 27.19
N THR A 279 14.16 8.72 28.44
CA THR A 279 14.45 7.86 29.59
C THR A 279 13.25 6.99 29.88
N LEU A 280 13.44 5.68 30.02
CA LEU A 280 12.39 4.79 30.49
C LEU A 280 12.37 4.81 32.02
N ASP A 281 11.36 5.44 32.62
CA ASP A 281 11.26 5.52 34.07
C ASP A 281 10.65 4.23 34.64
N GLU A 282 9.60 3.74 34.00
CA GLU A 282 8.84 2.56 34.44
C GLU A 282 8.06 1.97 33.26
N PHE A 283 7.96 0.64 33.19
CA PHE A 283 7.11 -0.07 32.24
C PHE A 283 6.19 -1.06 32.94
N GLN A 284 4.90 -0.95 32.67
CA GLN A 284 3.88 -1.85 33.21
C GLN A 284 3.07 -2.49 32.09
N VAL A 285 2.76 -3.78 32.28
CA VAL A 285 1.81 -4.52 31.45
C VAL A 285 0.66 -4.94 32.34
N GLU A 286 -0.55 -4.60 31.95
CA GLU A 286 -1.76 -5.11 32.61
C GLU A 286 -2.19 -6.39 31.90
N PHE A 287 -2.30 -7.50 32.62
CA PHE A 287 -2.77 -8.78 32.08
C PHE A 287 -4.18 -9.10 32.57
N ASP A 288 -4.98 -9.78 31.74
CA ASP A 288 -6.30 -10.28 32.11
C ASP A 288 -6.16 -11.36 33.19
N ARG A 289 -6.69 -11.05 34.38
CA ARG A 289 -6.70 -11.95 35.55
C ARG A 289 -8.06 -12.59 35.81
N GLU A 290 -9.10 -12.20 35.07
CA GLU A 290 -10.49 -12.62 35.34
C GLU A 290 -10.99 -13.66 34.34
N SER A 291 -10.53 -13.60 33.09
CA SER A 291 -10.99 -14.49 32.02
C SER A 291 -10.45 -15.91 32.18
N GLN A 292 -11.35 -16.90 32.13
CA GLN A 292 -10.96 -18.31 32.16
C GLN A 292 -10.33 -18.80 30.85
N THR A 293 -10.61 -18.14 29.72
CA THR A 293 -10.10 -18.53 28.39
C THR A 293 -8.95 -17.67 27.89
N HIS A 294 -8.77 -16.49 28.49
CA HIS A 294 -7.78 -15.49 28.08
C HIS A 294 -6.89 -15.05 29.25
N TYR A 295 -6.82 -15.83 30.34
CA TYR A 295 -5.94 -15.56 31.47
C TYR A 295 -4.51 -15.29 30.99
N GLY A 296 -3.91 -14.20 31.48
CA GLY A 296 -2.54 -13.79 31.11
C GLY A 296 -2.44 -13.09 29.75
N GLN A 297 -3.55 -12.84 29.04
CA GLN A 297 -3.52 -11.99 27.84
C GLN A 297 -3.30 -10.52 28.23
N PRO A 298 -2.41 -9.80 27.54
CA PRO A 298 -2.16 -8.39 27.83
C PRO A 298 -3.36 -7.51 27.44
N LEU A 299 -3.81 -6.68 28.37
CA LEU A 299 -4.87 -5.69 28.23
C LEU A 299 -4.31 -4.30 27.91
N ASP A 300 -3.19 -3.93 28.53
CA ASP A 300 -2.59 -2.62 28.37
C ASP A 300 -1.07 -2.66 28.51
N TYR A 301 -0.40 -1.76 27.80
CA TYR A 301 1.05 -1.55 27.86
C TYR A 301 1.30 -0.07 28.07
N THR A 302 1.92 0.29 29.19
CA THR A 302 2.18 1.68 29.54
C THR A 302 3.65 1.84 29.95
N ALA A 303 4.41 2.57 29.14
CA ALA A 303 5.74 3.04 29.47
C ALA A 303 5.65 4.49 29.95
N LYS A 304 6.04 4.75 31.20
CA LYS A 304 6.25 6.10 31.70
C LYS A 304 7.66 6.54 31.31
N VAL A 305 7.74 7.66 30.62
CA VAL A 305 9.00 8.15 30.05
C VAL A 305 9.24 9.59 30.42
N THR A 306 10.52 9.92 30.61
CA THR A 306 10.98 11.30 30.69
C THR A 306 11.64 11.67 29.37
N VAL A 307 11.11 12.69 28.71
CA VAL A 307 11.50 13.12 27.37
C VAL A 307 12.17 14.49 27.45
N ARG A 308 13.26 14.67 26.70
CA ARG A 308 13.84 15.98 26.42
C ARG A 308 13.84 16.17 24.92
N ASP A 309 13.11 17.18 24.44
CA ASP A 309 12.92 17.42 23.00
C ASP A 309 14.17 18.04 22.32
N ASP A 310 15.13 18.57 23.09
CA ASP A 310 16.41 19.13 22.63
C ASP A 310 17.49 18.96 23.73
N VAL A 311 18.77 19.18 23.41
CA VAL A 311 19.92 19.13 24.33
C VAL A 311 19.71 20.03 25.56
N ASP A 312 19.19 21.23 25.34
CA ASP A 312 18.91 22.24 26.38
C ASP A 312 17.43 22.27 26.79
N GLY A 313 16.61 21.35 26.26
CA GLY A 313 15.18 21.28 26.56
C GLY A 313 14.91 20.86 28.01
N GLU A 314 13.87 21.44 28.62
CA GLU A 314 13.39 21.02 29.93
C GLU A 314 12.77 19.62 29.85
N PRO A 315 13.07 18.70 30.80
CA PRO A 315 12.49 17.38 30.81
C PRO A 315 10.98 17.43 31.07
N ARG A 316 10.23 16.62 30.33
CA ARG A 316 8.79 16.43 30.51
C ARG A 316 8.48 14.94 30.65
N THR A 317 7.55 14.61 31.54
CA THR A 317 7.01 13.24 31.64
C THR A 317 5.93 13.04 30.59
N ASP A 318 5.90 11.87 29.99
CA ASP A 318 4.88 11.44 29.03
C ASP A 318 4.60 9.93 29.17
N GLU A 319 3.57 9.44 28.49
CA GLU A 319 3.25 8.02 28.41
C GLU A 319 3.36 7.51 26.97
N LEU A 320 4.11 6.43 26.79
CA LEU A 320 4.23 5.71 25.52
C LEU A 320 3.43 4.40 25.60
N LYS A 321 2.50 4.20 24.65
CA LYS A 321 1.65 3.00 24.54
C LYS A 321 1.61 2.48 23.10
N VAL A 322 1.24 1.21 22.91
CA VAL A 322 1.19 0.55 21.58
C VAL A 322 0.41 1.37 20.53
N ASN A 323 -0.76 1.91 20.91
CA ASN A 323 -1.61 2.72 20.03
C ASN A 323 -1.53 4.24 20.30
N SER A 324 -0.61 4.66 21.17
CA SER A 324 -0.37 6.08 21.49
C SER A 324 1.15 6.34 21.45
N PRO A 325 1.72 6.49 20.25
CA PRO A 325 3.15 6.68 20.09
C PRO A 325 3.56 8.07 20.54
N LEU A 326 4.76 8.17 21.09
CA LEU A 326 5.37 9.45 21.47
C LEU A 326 5.77 10.23 20.21
N SER A 327 5.59 11.55 20.23
CA SER A 327 6.08 12.45 19.18
C SER A 327 7.12 13.39 19.78
N VAL A 328 8.30 13.45 19.16
CA VAL A 328 9.41 14.31 19.58
C VAL A 328 10.00 14.96 18.33
N ASP A 329 9.78 16.27 18.18
CA ASP A 329 10.27 17.07 17.04
C ASP A 329 10.11 16.39 15.66
N GLY A 330 8.89 15.97 15.33
CA GLY A 330 8.57 15.29 14.07
C GLY A 330 9.00 13.82 13.98
N THR A 331 9.79 13.32 14.94
CA THR A 331 10.12 11.90 15.10
C THR A 331 9.05 11.20 15.92
N ARG A 332 8.68 9.99 15.52
CA ARG A 332 7.70 9.15 16.19
C ARG A 332 8.40 7.96 16.85
N VAL A 333 8.10 7.70 18.11
CA VAL A 333 8.61 6.56 18.88
C VAL A 333 7.45 5.62 19.15
N TYR A 334 7.52 4.41 18.61
CA TYR A 334 6.50 3.38 18.69
C TYR A 334 6.97 2.26 19.62
N LEU A 335 6.11 1.85 20.54
CA LEU A 335 6.36 0.67 21.36
C LEU A 335 5.99 -0.58 20.56
N VAL A 336 7.01 -1.37 20.18
CA VAL A 336 6.86 -2.55 19.30
C VAL A 336 7.15 -3.86 20.01
N GLY A 337 7.84 -3.83 21.15
CA GLY A 337 8.12 -5.01 21.96
C GLY A 337 8.44 -4.66 23.41
N ASN A 338 8.54 -5.68 24.24
CA ASN A 338 8.92 -5.56 25.65
C ASN A 338 9.38 -6.91 26.19
N GLY A 339 9.98 -6.89 27.38
CA GLY A 339 10.35 -8.10 28.08
C GLY A 339 10.96 -7.80 29.43
N TYR A 340 11.68 -8.79 29.95
CA TYR A 340 12.40 -8.68 31.20
C TYR A 340 13.90 -8.68 30.96
N ALA A 341 14.60 -7.91 31.79
CA ALA A 341 16.04 -7.87 31.84
C ALA A 341 16.53 -8.28 33.24
N PRO A 342 16.86 -9.56 33.46
CA PRO A 342 17.52 -10.00 34.69
C PRO A 342 18.81 -9.22 34.94
N MET A 343 18.95 -8.68 36.14
CA MET A 343 20.18 -8.09 36.63
C MET A 343 21.08 -9.21 37.11
N VAL A 344 22.28 -9.30 36.54
CA VAL A 344 23.23 -10.37 36.86
C VAL A 344 24.59 -9.77 37.18
N THR A 345 25.26 -10.36 38.17
CA THR A 345 26.68 -10.13 38.45
C THR A 345 27.44 -11.44 38.26
N VAL A 346 28.47 -11.41 37.42
CA VAL A 346 29.39 -12.52 37.19
C VAL A 346 30.74 -12.16 37.78
N ARG A 347 31.23 -13.00 38.68
CA ARG A 347 32.60 -12.96 39.20
C ARG A 347 33.43 -14.03 38.51
N ASP A 348 34.66 -13.70 38.14
CA ASP A 348 35.56 -14.63 37.48
C ASP A 348 36.29 -15.55 38.46
N GLY A 349 37.19 -16.41 37.96
CA GLY A 349 37.95 -17.36 38.77
C GLY A 349 38.94 -16.70 39.74
N ASN A 350 39.24 -15.40 39.58
CA ASN A 350 40.03 -14.62 40.54
C ASN A 350 39.16 -13.97 41.63
N GLY A 351 37.84 -13.99 41.47
CA GLY A 351 36.86 -13.36 42.36
C GLY A 351 36.52 -11.91 41.99
N ASP A 352 37.08 -11.40 40.89
CA ASP A 352 36.83 -10.04 40.40
C ASP A 352 35.51 -9.99 39.63
N ILE A 353 34.81 -8.85 39.65
CA ILE A 353 33.57 -8.67 38.88
C ILE A 353 33.95 -8.51 37.40
N ALA A 354 33.61 -9.50 36.59
CA ALA A 354 33.86 -9.51 35.16
C ALA A 354 32.66 -8.95 34.36
N PHE A 355 31.45 -9.04 34.91
CA PHE A 355 30.25 -8.42 34.34
C PHE A 355 29.26 -8.09 35.45
N SER A 356 28.58 -6.94 35.35
CA SER A 356 27.44 -6.60 36.21
C SER A 356 26.49 -5.68 35.45
N GLY A 357 25.24 -6.10 35.27
CA GLY A 357 24.30 -5.34 34.46
C GLY A 357 23.00 -6.08 34.10
N PRO A 358 22.05 -5.38 33.48
CA PRO A 358 20.85 -6.01 32.92
C PRO A 358 21.22 -6.87 31.71
N VAL A 359 20.64 -8.05 31.61
CA VAL A 359 20.74 -8.93 30.44
C VAL A 359 19.38 -9.01 29.78
N ILE A 360 19.29 -8.68 28.49
CA ILE A 360 18.02 -8.74 27.76
C ILE A 360 17.61 -10.21 27.56
N GLY A 361 16.48 -10.61 28.15
CA GLY A 361 15.84 -11.89 27.88
C GLY A 361 14.86 -11.76 26.71
N VAL A 362 15.06 -12.53 25.64
CA VAL A 362 14.21 -12.49 24.43
C VAL A 362 13.01 -13.42 24.60
N PRO A 363 11.77 -12.90 24.70
CA PRO A 363 10.58 -13.72 24.91
C PRO A 363 10.35 -14.69 23.73
N GLN A 364 10.03 -15.94 24.04
CA GLN A 364 9.74 -17.01 23.08
C GLN A 364 8.24 -17.34 23.00
N ASP A 365 7.46 -16.90 23.99
CA ASP A 365 6.03 -17.17 24.11
C ASP A 365 5.30 -16.02 24.83
N GLY A 366 3.97 -16.13 24.94
CA GLY A 366 3.12 -15.17 25.65
C GLY A 366 3.23 -15.22 27.19
N MET A 367 3.95 -16.19 27.75
CA MET A 367 4.23 -16.30 29.19
C MET A 367 5.60 -15.70 29.54
N PHE A 368 6.25 -15.05 28.58
CA PHE A 368 7.57 -14.43 28.70
C PHE A 368 8.66 -15.43 29.11
N THR A 369 8.56 -16.70 28.71
CA THR A 369 9.71 -17.62 28.71
C THR A 369 10.79 -17.00 27.82
N SER A 370 11.89 -16.54 28.40
CA SER A 370 12.81 -15.63 27.72
C SER A 370 14.18 -16.26 27.55
N LEU A 371 14.61 -16.46 26.30
CA LEU A 371 15.97 -16.91 25.99
C LEU A 371 16.96 -15.85 26.48
N THR A 372 17.92 -16.26 27.30
CA THR A 372 18.91 -15.38 27.92
C THR A 372 20.30 -15.89 27.60
N VAL A 373 21.13 -15.02 27.01
CA VAL A 373 22.53 -15.30 26.68
C VAL A 373 23.39 -14.24 27.36
N ILE A 374 24.44 -14.70 28.05
CA ILE A 374 25.40 -13.83 28.75
C ILE A 374 26.79 -14.18 28.24
N LYS A 375 27.47 -13.19 27.66
CA LYS A 375 28.86 -13.31 27.19
C LYS A 375 29.73 -12.43 28.07
N VAL A 376 30.74 -13.00 28.72
CA VAL A 376 31.61 -12.31 29.67
C VAL A 376 33.07 -12.41 29.19
N PRO A 377 33.45 -11.62 28.17
CA PRO A 377 34.81 -11.65 27.59
C PRO A 377 35.89 -11.13 28.55
N ASP A 378 35.51 -10.34 29.54
CA ASP A 378 36.43 -9.75 30.52
C ASP A 378 36.78 -10.68 31.68
N ALA A 379 36.14 -11.86 31.78
CA ALA A 379 36.46 -12.84 32.81
C ALA A 379 37.88 -13.40 32.64
N ARG A 380 38.57 -13.64 33.76
CA ARG A 380 39.92 -14.20 33.81
C ARG A 380 39.97 -15.42 34.75
N PRO A 381 40.84 -16.42 34.48
CA PRO A 381 41.76 -16.51 33.33
C PRO A 381 41.07 -16.81 32.00
N ASP A 382 39.86 -17.38 32.03
CA ASP A 382 39.10 -17.76 30.83
C ASP A 382 37.83 -16.92 30.70
N GLN A 383 37.41 -16.64 29.47
CA GLN A 383 36.13 -15.99 29.22
C GLN A 383 34.98 -16.95 29.55
N LEU A 384 33.83 -16.40 29.96
CA LEU A 384 32.67 -17.19 30.37
C LEU A 384 31.47 -16.91 29.47
N GLY A 385 30.73 -17.96 29.14
CA GLY A 385 29.48 -17.89 28.40
C GLY A 385 28.36 -18.58 29.17
N PHE A 386 27.15 -18.03 29.12
CA PHE A 386 25.96 -18.62 29.70
C PHE A 386 24.82 -18.58 28.70
N VAL A 387 24.02 -19.65 28.67
CA VAL A 387 22.81 -19.72 27.84
C VAL A 387 21.73 -20.49 28.57
N GLY A 388 20.49 -20.00 28.47
CA GLY A 388 19.32 -20.68 29.01
C GLY A 388 18.09 -19.78 29.00
N PHE A 389 17.25 -19.88 30.02
CA PHE A 389 15.97 -19.19 30.08
C PHE A 389 15.78 -18.41 31.37
N PHE A 390 15.27 -17.20 31.23
CA PHE A 390 14.58 -16.51 32.31
C PHE A 390 13.09 -16.88 32.29
N LEU A 391 12.56 -17.25 33.46
CA LEU A 391 11.17 -17.61 33.68
C LEU A 391 10.57 -16.64 34.70
N PRO A 392 9.61 -15.77 34.33
CA PRO A 392 8.96 -14.87 35.28
C PRO A 392 8.28 -15.63 36.43
N THR A 393 7.50 -16.67 36.11
CA THR A 393 6.89 -17.54 37.12
C THR A 393 7.25 -18.98 36.82
N ALA A 394 8.40 -19.43 37.33
CA ALA A 394 8.86 -20.78 37.12
C ALA A 394 7.92 -21.80 37.77
N MET A 395 7.50 -22.78 36.97
CA MET A 395 6.74 -23.96 37.38
C MET A 395 7.41 -25.21 36.78
N LEU A 396 7.14 -26.37 37.38
CA LEU A 396 7.59 -27.66 36.86
C LEU A 396 6.42 -28.40 36.23
N ASP A 397 6.64 -29.01 35.07
CA ASP A 397 5.69 -29.94 34.47
C ASP A 397 5.76 -31.33 35.14
N GLU A 398 4.95 -32.27 34.65
CA GLU A 398 4.90 -33.64 35.19
C GLU A 398 6.24 -34.40 35.05
N ASN A 399 7.11 -33.96 34.14
CA ASN A 399 8.43 -34.55 33.88
C ASN A 399 9.56 -33.79 34.59
N GLY A 400 9.25 -32.74 35.37
CA GLY A 400 10.23 -31.90 36.05
C GLY A 400 10.94 -30.90 35.14
N VAL A 401 10.38 -30.58 33.96
CA VAL A 401 10.88 -29.53 33.08
C VAL A 401 10.31 -28.18 33.51
N SER A 402 11.18 -27.18 33.63
CA SER A 402 10.77 -25.83 34.02
C SER A 402 10.13 -25.07 32.87
N TYR A 403 9.02 -24.38 33.13
CA TYR A 403 8.34 -23.48 32.20
C TYR A 403 7.79 -22.25 32.93
N SER A 404 7.41 -21.20 32.20
CA SER A 404 6.74 -20.04 32.78
C SER A 404 5.23 -20.26 32.85
N GLY A 405 4.67 -20.27 34.06
CA GLY A 405 3.23 -20.44 34.29
C GLY A 405 2.41 -19.14 34.27
N ASP A 406 3.06 -17.99 34.37
CA ASP A 406 2.43 -16.67 34.36
C ASP A 406 3.37 -15.63 33.75
N PRO A 407 2.88 -14.66 32.97
CA PRO A 407 3.72 -13.60 32.42
C PRO A 407 4.25 -12.60 33.46
N ASP A 408 3.60 -12.48 34.63
CA ASP A 408 4.14 -11.68 35.74
C ASP A 408 5.17 -12.46 36.56
N PRO A 409 6.11 -11.77 37.22
CA PRO A 409 7.27 -12.42 37.82
C PRO A 409 6.99 -12.86 39.27
N PHE A 410 6.05 -13.77 39.51
CA PHE A 410 5.69 -14.23 40.86
C PHE A 410 6.72 -15.21 41.45
N ASN A 411 7.44 -15.93 40.60
CA ASN A 411 8.52 -16.83 40.98
C ASN A 411 9.67 -16.74 39.95
N PRO A 412 10.39 -15.60 39.92
CA PRO A 412 11.37 -15.35 38.88
C PRO A 412 12.58 -16.26 39.07
N GLN A 413 12.92 -17.01 38.03
CA GLN A 413 14.09 -17.88 38.02
C GLN A 413 14.91 -17.71 36.75
N LEU A 414 16.22 -17.80 36.90
CA LEU A 414 17.18 -17.84 35.82
C LEU A 414 17.78 -19.26 35.74
N ASN A 415 17.47 -19.97 34.66
CA ASN A 415 17.92 -21.32 34.39
C ASN A 415 19.00 -21.28 33.32
N LEU A 416 20.24 -21.67 33.64
CA LEU A 416 21.39 -21.50 32.74
C LEU A 416 22.26 -22.75 32.66
N ASN A 417 22.90 -22.91 31.51
CA ASN A 417 24.12 -23.67 31.35
C ASN A 417 25.29 -22.68 31.22
N SER A 418 26.48 -23.09 31.64
CA SER A 418 27.68 -22.26 31.55
C SER A 418 28.83 -22.98 30.85
N TYR A 419 29.66 -22.17 30.23
CA TYR A 419 30.76 -22.57 29.36
C TYR A 419 31.96 -21.67 29.63
N TYR A 420 33.17 -22.16 29.36
CA TYR A 420 34.37 -21.34 29.30
C TYR A 420 35.17 -21.62 28.04
N GLY A 421 35.92 -20.62 27.57
CA GLY A 421 36.72 -20.71 26.35
C GLY A 421 36.84 -19.37 25.66
N ASP A 422 37.17 -19.37 24.37
CA ASP A 422 37.17 -18.18 23.54
C ASP A 422 35.76 -17.93 22.98
N LEU A 423 35.16 -16.78 23.28
CA LEU A 423 33.83 -16.41 22.80
C LEU A 423 33.83 -15.89 21.36
N GLY A 424 35.00 -15.81 20.70
CA GLY A 424 35.15 -15.32 19.33
C GLY A 424 34.87 -13.82 19.18
N LEU A 425 34.85 -13.07 20.27
CA LEU A 425 34.50 -11.64 20.28
C LEU A 425 35.69 -10.73 19.92
N ASP A 426 36.92 -11.23 20.03
CA ASP A 426 38.15 -10.47 19.79
C ASP A 426 38.57 -10.46 18.30
N GLU A 427 37.88 -11.23 17.44
CA GLU A 427 38.23 -11.38 16.02
C GLU A 427 37.73 -10.23 15.12
N GLY A 428 36.95 -9.29 15.67
CA GLY A 428 36.38 -8.17 14.92
C GLY A 428 35.26 -8.56 13.96
N VAL A 429 34.74 -9.80 14.06
CA VAL A 429 33.57 -10.27 13.33
C VAL A 429 32.31 -9.92 14.12
N PRO A 430 31.34 -9.18 13.54
CA PRO A 430 30.07 -8.92 14.21
C PRO A 430 29.35 -10.24 14.56
N SER A 431 29.01 -10.41 15.83
CA SER A 431 28.29 -11.59 16.32
C SER A 431 26.93 -11.23 16.89
N ASN A 432 25.99 -12.18 16.87
CA ASN A 432 24.68 -11.98 17.49
C ASN A 432 24.83 -12.06 19.02
N VAL A 433 24.37 -11.02 19.72
CA VAL A 433 24.39 -10.96 21.20
C VAL A 433 23.43 -11.96 21.86
N TYR A 434 22.38 -12.40 21.15
CA TYR A 434 21.36 -13.33 21.65
C TYR A 434 21.64 -14.80 21.34
N VAL A 435 22.79 -15.11 20.75
CA VAL A 435 23.21 -16.47 20.41
C VAL A 435 24.62 -16.70 20.96
N LEU A 436 24.80 -17.80 21.68
CA LEU A 436 26.11 -18.28 22.10
C LEU A 436 26.54 -19.39 21.14
N ASP A 437 27.66 -19.19 20.46
CA ASP A 437 28.32 -20.27 19.73
C ASP A 437 29.09 -21.11 20.74
N THR A 438 28.83 -22.41 20.78
CA THR A 438 29.38 -23.34 21.75
C THR A 438 30.33 -24.36 21.12
N GLU A 439 30.62 -24.29 19.82
CA GLU A 439 31.42 -25.30 19.11
C GLU A 439 32.83 -25.48 19.72
N ASP A 440 33.50 -24.37 20.02
CA ASP A 440 34.86 -24.35 20.59
C ASP A 440 34.89 -24.07 22.11
N LEU A 441 33.72 -24.06 22.77
CA LEU A 441 33.62 -23.82 24.21
C LEU A 441 33.61 -25.13 25.01
N THR A 442 34.19 -25.10 26.20
CA THR A 442 34.11 -26.21 27.16
C THR A 442 32.96 -26.00 28.13
N GLU A 443 32.06 -26.98 28.20
CA GLU A 443 30.91 -26.95 29.08
C GLU A 443 31.30 -27.19 30.55
N LEU A 444 30.80 -26.34 31.46
CA LEU A 444 31.02 -26.47 32.91
C LEU A 444 29.86 -27.19 33.60
N ASN A 445 28.64 -26.93 33.13
CA ASN A 445 27.45 -27.47 33.75
C ASN A 445 26.31 -27.57 32.74
N ASN A 446 25.53 -28.64 32.84
CA ASN A 446 24.24 -28.81 32.17
C ASN A 446 23.40 -29.84 32.93
N ARG A 447 22.15 -30.03 32.49
CA ARG A 447 21.21 -30.97 33.13
C ARG A 447 21.66 -32.45 33.12
N ASP A 448 22.55 -32.82 32.21
CA ASP A 448 23.02 -34.18 32.00
C ASP A 448 24.36 -34.47 32.70
N LEU A 449 25.07 -33.43 33.16
CA LEU A 449 26.32 -33.51 33.94
C LEU A 449 26.04 -33.65 35.43
N GLU A 450 26.99 -34.20 36.19
CA GLU A 450 26.89 -34.32 37.65
C GLU A 450 26.74 -32.96 38.36
N SER A 451 27.27 -31.89 37.76
CA SER A 451 27.15 -30.50 38.25
C SER A 451 25.74 -29.91 38.12
N GLY A 452 24.88 -30.51 37.28
CA GLY A 452 23.51 -30.07 37.02
C GLY A 452 23.40 -28.74 36.26
N GLY A 453 22.17 -28.35 35.92
CA GLY A 453 21.89 -27.00 35.41
C GLY A 453 21.96 -25.95 36.53
N ILE A 454 22.27 -24.71 36.20
CA ILE A 454 22.17 -23.57 37.12
C ILE A 454 20.70 -23.20 37.23
N VAL A 455 20.20 -23.11 38.46
CA VAL A 455 18.86 -22.58 38.76
C VAL A 455 19.02 -21.52 39.83
N LEU A 456 18.77 -20.26 39.48
CA LEU A 456 18.90 -19.12 40.39
C LEU A 456 17.53 -18.49 40.62
N GLY A 457 17.09 -18.43 41.88
CA GLY A 457 16.05 -17.50 42.31
C GLY A 457 16.61 -16.10 42.53
N ALA A 458 15.73 -15.15 42.83
CA ALA A 458 16.14 -13.77 43.10
C ALA A 458 17.11 -13.69 44.30
N ASN A 459 18.26 -13.06 44.07
CA ASN A 459 19.42 -12.93 44.98
C ASN A 459 20.21 -14.22 45.25
N ASP A 460 19.90 -15.31 44.55
CA ASP A 460 20.71 -16.52 44.65
C ASP A 460 22.04 -16.35 43.91
N THR A 461 23.06 -17.07 44.38
CA THR A 461 24.38 -17.16 43.75
C THR A 461 24.73 -18.62 43.51
N TYR A 462 25.32 -18.91 42.36
CA TYR A 462 25.85 -20.23 42.01
C TYR A 462 27.36 -20.13 41.78
N GLU A 463 28.11 -20.98 42.47
CA GLU A 463 29.55 -21.13 42.31
C GLU A 463 29.84 -22.08 41.14
N LEU A 464 30.58 -21.61 40.14
CA LEU A 464 30.90 -22.39 38.95
C LEU A 464 31.87 -23.54 39.29
N PRO A 465 31.71 -24.71 38.64
CA PRO A 465 32.67 -25.79 38.72
C PRO A 465 34.09 -25.36 38.34
N GLU A 466 35.07 -26.17 38.76
CA GLU A 466 36.48 -25.97 38.42
C GLU A 466 37.07 -24.62 38.87
N GLY A 467 36.40 -23.91 39.79
CA GLY A 467 36.84 -22.62 40.30
C GLY A 467 36.79 -21.50 39.25
N LYS A 468 35.88 -21.59 38.27
CA LYS A 468 35.74 -20.60 37.20
C LYS A 468 35.07 -19.29 37.61
N GLY A 469 34.59 -19.19 38.86
CA GLY A 469 33.96 -17.99 39.41
C GLY A 469 32.54 -18.25 39.88
N SER A 470 31.67 -17.25 39.80
CA SER A 470 30.27 -17.36 40.24
C SER A 470 29.34 -16.42 39.49
N ILE A 471 28.05 -16.73 39.53
CA ILE A 471 26.98 -15.93 38.93
C ILE A 471 25.87 -15.68 39.96
N THR A 472 25.43 -14.43 40.08
CA THR A 472 24.37 -13.99 40.99
C THR A 472 23.23 -13.36 40.21
N PHE A 473 21.97 -13.69 40.55
CA PHE A 473 20.79 -13.03 39.99
C PHE A 473 20.33 -11.90 40.94
N ASP A 474 20.78 -10.67 40.68
CA ASP A 474 20.65 -9.53 41.61
C ASP A 474 19.26 -8.91 41.66
N GLY A 475 18.43 -9.10 40.64
CA GLY A 475 17.12 -8.45 40.55
C GLY A 475 16.56 -8.43 39.14
N LEU A 476 15.44 -7.74 38.94
CA LEU A 476 14.71 -7.76 37.67
C LEU A 476 14.32 -6.36 37.27
N LYS A 477 14.52 -6.03 35.99
CA LYS A 477 13.97 -4.84 35.34
C LYS A 477 13.08 -5.25 34.18
N ARG A 478 12.19 -4.36 33.76
CA ARG A 478 11.56 -4.43 32.43
C ARG A 478 12.40 -3.70 31.40
N TYR A 479 12.16 -4.02 30.13
CA TYR A 479 12.61 -3.22 29.00
C TYR A 479 11.48 -3.05 27.99
N ILE A 480 11.60 -2.02 27.16
CA ILE A 480 10.79 -1.84 25.96
C ILE A 480 11.68 -1.90 24.72
N ALA A 481 11.14 -2.42 23.62
CA ALA A 481 11.72 -2.26 22.29
C ALA A 481 10.92 -1.19 21.55
N VAL A 482 11.61 -0.19 21.03
CA VAL A 482 11.00 0.93 20.32
C VAL A 482 11.49 1.03 18.88
N ASP A 483 10.55 1.29 17.98
CA ASP A 483 10.83 1.75 16.62
C ASP A 483 10.76 3.28 16.62
N ILE A 484 11.79 3.91 16.09
CA ILE A 484 11.95 5.36 16.04
C ILE A 484 12.01 5.76 14.57
N ALA A 485 11.02 6.50 14.10
CA ALA A 485 10.88 6.83 12.69
C ALA A 485 10.67 8.33 12.49
N TYR A 486 11.37 8.88 11.49
CA TYR A 486 11.14 10.22 10.97
C TYR A 486 10.75 10.10 9.50
N ASP A 487 9.55 10.56 9.15
CA ASP A 487 9.04 10.56 7.76
C ASP A 487 8.55 11.96 7.35
N PRO A 488 9.38 12.76 6.66
CA PRO A 488 8.98 14.09 6.17
C PRO A 488 7.92 14.02 5.05
N GLY A 489 7.68 12.85 4.46
CA GLY A 489 6.67 12.59 3.44
C GLY A 489 5.28 12.31 4.00
N GLU A 490 5.14 11.96 5.28
CA GLU A 490 3.90 11.42 5.86
C GLU A 490 2.69 12.36 5.64
N VAL A 491 2.83 13.64 6.00
CA VAL A 491 1.76 14.64 5.87
C VAL A 491 1.37 14.86 4.41
N GLY A 492 2.35 14.84 3.51
CA GLY A 492 2.13 14.93 2.07
C GLY A 492 1.33 13.73 1.56
N ALA A 493 1.74 12.51 1.94
CA ALA A 493 1.06 11.28 1.56
C ALA A 493 -0.39 11.27 2.04
N LEU A 494 -0.65 11.64 3.30
CA LEU A 494 -2.01 11.74 3.86
C LEU A 494 -2.85 12.76 3.08
N THR A 495 -2.30 13.95 2.83
CA THR A 495 -3.00 15.02 2.11
C THR A 495 -3.39 14.58 0.70
N PHE A 496 -2.45 14.00 -0.04
CA PHE A 496 -2.71 13.54 -1.40
C PHE A 496 -3.63 12.32 -1.44
N ALA A 497 -3.53 11.39 -0.48
CA ALA A 497 -4.46 10.28 -0.35
C ALA A 497 -5.89 10.77 -0.13
N ALA A 498 -6.11 11.74 0.77
CA ALA A 498 -7.41 12.35 1.02
C ALA A 498 -7.96 13.07 -0.22
N LEU A 499 -7.13 13.85 -0.92
CA LEU A 499 -7.49 14.48 -2.20
C LEU A 499 -7.81 13.44 -3.28
N GLY A 500 -7.09 12.32 -3.30
CA GLY A 500 -7.30 11.22 -4.23
C GLY A 500 -8.66 10.59 -3.98
N PHE A 501 -8.98 10.30 -2.73
CA PHE A 501 -10.27 9.78 -2.32
C PHE A 501 -11.42 10.73 -2.68
N ALA A 502 -11.28 12.02 -2.40
CA ALA A 502 -12.26 13.04 -2.80
C ALA A 502 -12.41 13.12 -4.34
N GLY A 503 -11.31 13.04 -5.08
CA GLY A 503 -11.29 12.99 -6.54
C GLY A 503 -12.02 11.76 -7.10
N LEU A 504 -11.83 10.59 -6.48
CA LEU A 504 -12.52 9.36 -6.83
C LEU A 504 -14.04 9.51 -6.62
N ILE A 505 -14.47 9.98 -5.44
CA ILE A 505 -15.89 10.25 -5.15
C ILE A 505 -16.48 11.21 -6.20
N ALA A 506 -15.80 12.33 -6.47
CA ALA A 506 -16.25 13.29 -7.47
C ALA A 506 -16.35 12.67 -8.88
N SER A 507 -15.42 11.78 -9.25
CA SER A 507 -15.40 11.13 -10.56
C SER A 507 -16.53 10.11 -10.76
N LEU A 508 -16.95 9.44 -9.68
CA LEU A 508 -17.99 8.40 -9.71
C LEU A 508 -19.40 9.02 -9.60
N PHE A 509 -19.59 9.99 -8.71
CA PHE A 509 -20.92 10.51 -8.39
C PHE A 509 -21.34 11.75 -9.19
N LEU A 510 -20.40 12.45 -9.84
CA LEU A 510 -20.73 13.59 -10.70
C LEU A 510 -20.87 13.12 -12.15
N ALA A 511 -21.89 13.62 -12.85
CA ALA A 511 -22.11 13.33 -14.25
C ALA A 511 -21.91 14.58 -15.09
N ARG A 512 -21.28 14.43 -16.27
CA ARG A 512 -21.25 15.48 -17.29
C ARG A 512 -22.47 15.32 -18.17
N ARG A 513 -23.31 16.36 -18.23
CA ARG A 513 -24.53 16.41 -19.02
C ARG A 513 -24.44 17.48 -20.09
N ARG A 514 -25.01 17.17 -21.24
CA ARG A 514 -25.19 18.08 -22.36
C ARG A 514 -26.66 18.13 -22.71
N VAL A 515 -27.14 19.32 -23.03
CA VAL A 515 -28.50 19.59 -23.47
C VAL A 515 -28.41 20.39 -24.74
N TRP A 516 -29.23 20.06 -25.71
CA TRP A 516 -29.39 20.86 -26.91
C TRP A 516 -30.86 21.15 -27.11
N VAL A 517 -31.15 22.37 -27.55
CA VAL A 517 -32.50 22.80 -27.90
C VAL A 517 -32.43 23.49 -29.26
N ARG A 518 -33.34 23.14 -30.16
CA ARG A 518 -33.49 23.73 -31.48
C ARG A 518 -34.94 24.13 -31.69
N ALA A 519 -35.17 25.31 -32.25
CA ALA A 519 -36.50 25.76 -32.61
C ALA A 519 -36.60 25.96 -34.12
N ALA A 520 -37.74 25.63 -34.71
CA ALA A 520 -38.06 25.91 -36.10
C ALA A 520 -39.52 26.38 -36.21
N GLY A 521 -39.80 27.31 -37.12
CA GLY A 521 -41.16 27.72 -37.44
C GLY A 521 -41.90 26.62 -38.20
N GLY A 522 -43.14 26.35 -37.81
CA GLY A 522 -44.07 25.51 -38.55
C GLY A 522 -44.93 26.34 -39.52
N ASP A 523 -45.48 25.67 -40.53
CA ASP A 523 -46.34 26.30 -41.55
C ASP A 523 -47.66 26.84 -40.98
N ASP A 524 -48.04 26.39 -39.78
CA ASP A 524 -49.23 26.79 -39.01
C ASP A 524 -49.00 27.98 -38.06
N GLY A 525 -47.81 28.60 -38.12
CA GLY A 525 -47.41 29.70 -37.26
C GLY A 525 -46.96 29.28 -35.85
N ARG A 526 -47.00 27.99 -35.50
CA ARG A 526 -46.43 27.47 -34.25
C ARG A 526 -44.92 27.32 -34.35
N ILE A 527 -44.24 27.30 -33.22
CA ILE A 527 -42.79 27.00 -33.18
C ILE A 527 -42.61 25.60 -32.62
N MET A 528 -41.95 24.74 -33.38
CA MET A 528 -41.55 23.43 -32.91
C MET A 528 -40.19 23.52 -32.22
N VAL A 529 -40.17 23.26 -30.92
CA VAL A 529 -38.96 23.15 -30.12
C VAL A 529 -38.62 21.68 -29.93
N GLU A 530 -37.49 21.25 -30.45
CA GLU A 530 -36.91 19.93 -30.24
C GLU A 530 -35.76 20.06 -29.25
N TYR A 531 -35.72 19.21 -28.23
CA TYR A 531 -34.60 19.14 -27.30
C TYR A 531 -34.10 17.72 -27.15
N GLY A 532 -32.83 17.59 -26.77
CA GLY A 532 -32.26 16.30 -26.43
C GLY A 532 -31.11 16.42 -25.45
N LEU A 533 -30.94 15.39 -24.63
CA LEU A 533 -29.94 15.34 -23.57
C LEU A 533 -29.02 14.14 -23.77
N LEU A 534 -27.77 14.33 -23.36
CA LEU A 534 -26.76 13.28 -23.36
C LEU A 534 -25.92 13.38 -22.09
N ALA A 535 -25.82 12.28 -21.34
CA ALA A 535 -24.76 12.10 -20.36
C ALA A 535 -23.58 11.36 -20.98
N ARG A 536 -22.36 11.66 -20.52
CA ARG A 536 -21.18 10.86 -20.87
C ARG A 536 -21.08 9.66 -19.92
N GLY A 537 -21.40 8.48 -20.43
CA GLY A 537 -21.57 7.24 -19.65
C GLY A 537 -23.01 7.07 -19.16
N GLU A 538 -23.27 6.01 -18.38
CA GLU A 538 -24.57 5.81 -17.73
C GLU A 538 -24.77 6.84 -16.60
N ASP A 539 -25.87 7.60 -16.66
CA ASP A 539 -26.29 8.53 -15.59
C ASP A 539 -27.77 8.26 -15.31
N ALA A 540 -28.06 7.52 -14.24
CA ALA A 540 -29.42 7.20 -13.82
C ALA A 540 -30.28 8.44 -13.54
N ARG A 541 -29.65 9.60 -13.35
CA ARG A 541 -30.34 10.88 -13.13
C ARG A 541 -30.57 11.67 -14.42
N LEU A 542 -30.24 11.13 -15.60
CA LEU A 542 -30.47 11.78 -16.89
C LEU A 542 -31.97 11.87 -17.22
N GLY A 543 -32.73 10.78 -17.04
CA GLY A 543 -34.18 10.76 -17.24
C GLY A 543 -34.94 11.74 -16.33
N PRO A 544 -34.69 11.74 -15.00
CA PRO A 544 -35.25 12.75 -14.10
C PRO A 544 -34.92 14.20 -14.49
N GLU A 545 -33.71 14.45 -15.02
CA GLU A 545 -33.33 15.78 -15.52
C GLU A 545 -34.07 16.14 -16.82
N ALA A 546 -34.27 15.17 -17.72
CA ALA A 546 -35.05 15.36 -18.94
C ALA A 546 -36.51 15.71 -18.62
N LYS A 547 -37.11 15.01 -17.65
CA LYS A 547 -38.46 15.32 -17.15
C LYS A 547 -38.54 16.72 -16.54
N ALA A 548 -37.59 17.07 -15.67
CA ALA A 548 -37.57 18.40 -15.05
C ALA A 548 -37.38 19.53 -16.09
N LEU A 549 -36.58 19.31 -17.13
CA LEU A 549 -36.43 20.26 -18.23
C LEU A 549 -37.68 20.36 -19.10
N HIS A 550 -38.35 19.22 -19.36
CA HIS A 550 -39.62 19.20 -20.06
C HIS A 550 -40.66 20.05 -19.32
N GLU A 551 -40.86 19.82 -18.02
CA GLU A 551 -41.81 20.57 -17.19
C GLU A 551 -41.50 22.08 -17.16
N LEU A 552 -40.21 22.45 -17.14
CA LEU A 552 -39.80 23.86 -17.17
C LEU A 552 -40.07 24.51 -18.54
N PHE A 553 -39.82 23.79 -19.62
CA PHE A 553 -40.11 24.27 -20.97
C PHE A 553 -41.61 24.36 -21.22
N GLU A 554 -42.38 23.38 -20.78
CA GLU A 554 -43.83 23.38 -20.83
C GLU A 554 -44.40 24.53 -20.01
N LYS A 555 -43.97 24.70 -18.75
CA LYS A 555 -44.39 25.84 -17.92
C LYS A 555 -44.05 27.19 -18.56
N GLN A 556 -42.89 27.27 -19.24
CA GLN A 556 -42.50 28.48 -19.94
C GLN A 556 -43.42 28.72 -21.14
N TRP A 557 -43.68 27.71 -21.99
CA TRP A 557 -44.30 27.87 -23.31
C TRP A 557 -45.79 27.56 -23.41
N SER A 558 -46.37 26.95 -22.38
CA SER A 558 -47.81 26.66 -22.33
C SER A 558 -48.64 27.95 -22.33
N PRO A 559 -49.85 27.92 -22.92
CA PRO A 559 -50.75 29.06 -22.91
C PRO A 559 -51.14 29.42 -21.47
N ALA A 560 -51.11 30.70 -21.14
CA ALA A 560 -51.55 31.20 -19.85
C ALA A 560 -53.07 30.99 -19.72
N GLY A 561 -53.51 29.86 -19.16
CA GLY A 561 -54.94 29.63 -18.92
C GLY A 561 -55.47 28.20 -18.82
N THR A 562 -54.66 27.14 -18.91
CA THR A 562 -55.14 25.77 -18.67
C THR A 562 -54.69 25.24 -17.31
N ALA A 563 -55.29 25.78 -16.25
CA ALA A 563 -55.47 25.01 -15.03
C ALA A 563 -56.68 24.09 -15.25
N THR A 564 -56.44 22.87 -15.73
CA THR A 564 -57.46 21.82 -15.72
C THR A 564 -56.79 20.50 -15.39
N GLY A 565 -57.19 19.92 -14.27
CA GLY A 565 -56.90 18.52 -13.97
C GLY A 565 -57.39 17.63 -15.10
N ASN A 566 -56.62 16.59 -15.38
CA ASN A 566 -57.11 15.36 -15.96
C ASN A 566 -56.14 14.25 -15.57
N ASP A 567 -56.72 13.18 -15.04
CA ASP A 567 -56.07 11.95 -14.63
C ASP A 567 -55.21 11.33 -15.74
N PRO A 568 -54.15 10.58 -15.39
CA PRO A 568 -53.36 9.86 -16.36
C PRO A 568 -54.21 8.73 -16.97
N VAL A 569 -54.36 8.75 -18.29
CA VAL A 569 -54.78 7.57 -19.06
C VAL A 569 -53.66 6.53 -18.94
N ALA A 570 -53.92 5.49 -18.17
CA ALA A 570 -53.09 4.30 -18.10
C ALA A 570 -53.00 3.66 -19.49
N ALA A 571 -51.78 3.63 -20.05
CA ALA A 571 -51.46 2.76 -21.16
C ALA A 571 -51.18 1.36 -20.61
N ASP A 572 -52.05 0.43 -21.00
CA ASP A 572 -52.02 -1.02 -20.81
C ASP A 572 -50.63 -1.61 -21.07
N VAL A 573 -49.95 -2.05 -20.01
CA VAL A 573 -48.79 -2.95 -20.10
C VAL A 573 -49.33 -4.36 -19.83
N ARG A 574 -49.46 -5.15 -20.90
CA ARG A 574 -49.62 -6.60 -20.79
C ARG A 574 -48.33 -7.19 -20.21
N GLU A 575 -48.37 -7.56 -18.95
CA GLU A 575 -47.43 -8.52 -18.36
C GLU A 575 -47.64 -9.90 -18.99
N THR A 576 -46.61 -10.42 -19.62
CA THR A 576 -46.47 -11.86 -19.88
C THR A 576 -45.80 -12.50 -18.66
N GLU A 577 -46.56 -13.29 -17.90
CA GLU A 577 -46.01 -14.22 -16.90
C GLU A 577 -45.14 -15.29 -17.59
N PRO A 578 -44.03 -15.74 -16.98
CA PRO A 578 -43.38 -16.98 -17.36
C PRO A 578 -44.11 -18.15 -16.70
N GLY A 579 -44.62 -19.06 -17.53
CA GLY A 579 -45.22 -20.31 -17.09
C GLY A 579 -44.27 -21.15 -16.24
N LYS A 580 -44.75 -21.56 -15.08
CA LYS A 580 -44.34 -22.81 -14.44
C LYS A 580 -44.96 -23.96 -15.22
N ASP A 581 -44.11 -24.82 -15.76
CA ASP A 581 -44.46 -26.22 -15.99
C ASP A 581 -43.33 -27.12 -15.47
N LYS A 582 -43.77 -28.33 -15.15
CA LYS A 582 -43.17 -29.39 -14.32
C LYS A 582 -41.77 -29.85 -14.70
#